data_AF-A0AAD6ZE74-F1
#
_entry.id   AF-A0AAD6ZE74-F1
#
_cell.length_a   1.000
_cell.length_b   1.000
_cell.length_c   1.000
_cell.angle_alpha   90.00
_cell.angle_beta   90.00
_cell.angle_gamma   90.00
#
_symmetry.space_group_name_H-M   'P 1'
#
loop_
_entity.id
_entity.type
_entity.pdbx_description
1 polymer ?
#
loop_
_entity_poly.entity_id
_entity_poly.type
_entity_poly.pdbx_seq_one_letter_code
_entity_poly.pdbx_strand_id
1 'polypeptide(L)'
;MRGVSVPTHEYARVAETYVQSFSIPPDARDPAHLSAARNLTMSTRAYTRVVLRLRAQAEHEAADAAAAKAANPPAPSKKRITSNGYASSRSSPSRTSSRAPSPNSGHSQPNHASAPVVGTAFRSPLFRVKRAPLLRVFVPSPDGDWLSDKSVLECEAELKRAGVLGLLRMGDVVWDIAVGDEGNVGRLVWDGSYLIDLDYKYSSVGDLPQYLPTLAFPPSYFHRVIRTGPASTNPVVHIDLAPWGQEIAANLQLLQDRVRTETPQGNIHNVVRWVHRSFFVIRAPPKQRMSMSNGHRRPPSPARLPIPESAGLFVDSGWYGTIVVETEGTNESLADLQDRCPGAFPPRAGGPTATTKEAKDAKKVFKILREKSRPGEIWIRTVNPKERLF
;
A
#
# COMPACT_ATOMS: atom_id res chain seq x y z
N MET A 1 -22.70 -13.83 -10.79
CA MET A 1 -21.38 -13.28 -10.40
C MET A 1 -20.24 -14.18 -10.89
N ARG A 2 -20.17 -14.48 -12.20
CA ARG A 2 -19.09 -15.35 -12.75
C ARG A 2 -17.69 -14.77 -12.50
N GLY A 3 -17.58 -13.45 -12.45
CA GLY A 3 -16.35 -12.71 -12.13
C GLY A 3 -15.66 -13.06 -10.79
N VAL A 4 -16.36 -13.72 -9.86
CA VAL A 4 -15.82 -14.13 -8.56
C VAL A 4 -15.74 -15.66 -8.43
N SER A 5 -16.55 -16.40 -9.19
CA SER A 5 -16.62 -17.87 -9.10
C SER A 5 -15.71 -18.60 -10.11
N VAL A 6 -15.27 -17.92 -11.18
CA VAL A 6 -14.34 -18.49 -12.16
C VAL A 6 -12.93 -18.41 -11.61
N PRO A 7 -12.19 -19.54 -11.52
CA PRO A 7 -10.78 -19.54 -11.12
C PRO A 7 -9.94 -18.63 -12.03
N THR A 8 -8.92 -17.99 -11.49
CA THR A 8 -8.11 -17.02 -12.25
C THR A 8 -7.41 -17.63 -13.47
N HIS A 9 -6.94 -18.89 -13.37
CA HIS A 9 -6.32 -19.61 -14.49
C HIS A 9 -7.27 -19.91 -15.65
N GLU A 10 -8.57 -20.01 -15.41
CA GLU A 10 -9.57 -20.25 -16.47
C GLU A 10 -9.69 -19.05 -17.42
N TYR A 11 -9.42 -17.83 -16.94
CA TYR A 11 -9.39 -16.66 -17.81
C TYR A 11 -8.26 -16.75 -18.82
N ALA A 12 -7.04 -17.06 -18.37
CA ALA A 12 -5.88 -17.24 -19.26
C ALA A 12 -6.14 -18.36 -20.27
N ARG A 13 -6.65 -19.51 -19.83
CA ARG A 13 -7.00 -20.64 -20.70
C ARG A 13 -7.98 -20.24 -21.81
N VAL A 14 -9.03 -19.50 -21.48
CA VAL A 14 -10.02 -19.02 -22.46
C VAL A 14 -9.40 -17.96 -23.38
N ALA A 15 -8.54 -17.08 -22.87
CA ALA A 15 -7.84 -16.09 -23.67
C ALA A 15 -6.93 -16.75 -24.71
N GLU A 16 -6.12 -17.72 -24.30
CA GLU A 16 -5.25 -18.51 -25.19
C GLU A 16 -6.07 -19.22 -26.28
N THR A 17 -7.13 -19.92 -25.89
CA THR A 17 -8.01 -20.64 -26.84
C THR A 17 -8.65 -19.68 -27.84
N TYR A 18 -9.08 -18.50 -27.37
CA TYR A 18 -9.65 -17.45 -28.21
C TYR A 18 -8.62 -16.90 -29.19
N VAL A 19 -7.40 -16.60 -28.74
CA VAL A 19 -6.31 -16.12 -29.59
C VAL A 19 -5.92 -17.17 -30.63
N GLN A 20 -5.76 -18.44 -30.23
CA GLN A 20 -5.43 -19.55 -31.12
C GLN A 20 -6.47 -19.71 -32.24
N SER A 21 -7.75 -19.43 -31.95
CA SER A 21 -8.81 -19.47 -32.97
C SER A 21 -8.59 -18.51 -34.14
N PHE A 22 -7.77 -17.46 -33.96
CA PHE A 22 -7.45 -16.53 -35.06
C PHE A 22 -6.56 -17.16 -36.15
N SER A 23 -5.81 -18.21 -35.84
CA SER A 23 -5.03 -18.97 -36.83
C SER A 23 -5.92 -19.81 -37.76
N ILE A 24 -7.18 -20.04 -37.38
CA ILE A 24 -8.17 -20.80 -38.15
C ILE A 24 -8.99 -19.82 -39.02
N PRO A 25 -9.34 -20.18 -40.27
CA PRO A 25 -10.23 -19.39 -41.11
C PRO A 25 -11.56 -19.06 -40.41
N PRO A 26 -12.13 -17.85 -40.57
CA PRO A 26 -13.34 -17.42 -39.85
C PRO A 26 -14.51 -18.40 -39.90
N ASP A 27 -14.73 -19.06 -41.04
CA ASP A 27 -15.85 -19.98 -41.27
C ASP A 27 -15.71 -21.33 -40.52
N ALA A 28 -14.49 -21.66 -40.09
CA ALA A 28 -14.17 -22.89 -39.37
C ALA A 28 -13.93 -22.66 -37.87
N ARG A 29 -14.10 -21.42 -37.37
CA ARG A 29 -13.90 -21.11 -35.94
C ARG A 29 -15.07 -21.63 -35.12
N ASP A 30 -14.75 -22.30 -34.02
CA ASP A 30 -15.77 -22.69 -33.05
C ASP A 30 -16.43 -21.43 -32.42
N PRO A 31 -17.74 -21.19 -32.64
CA PRO A 31 -18.45 -20.06 -32.04
C PRO A 31 -18.44 -20.09 -30.50
N ALA A 32 -18.22 -21.26 -29.89
CA ALA A 32 -18.13 -21.41 -28.45
C ALA A 32 -16.97 -20.56 -27.87
N HIS A 33 -15.82 -20.50 -28.52
CA HIS A 33 -14.66 -19.72 -28.06
C HIS A 33 -14.96 -18.22 -28.01
N LEU A 34 -15.59 -17.69 -29.07
CA LEU A 34 -16.01 -16.28 -29.12
C LEU A 34 -17.07 -15.98 -28.05
N SER A 35 -18.02 -16.89 -27.85
CA SER A 35 -19.05 -16.73 -26.82
C SER A 35 -18.45 -16.74 -25.41
N ALA A 36 -17.47 -17.61 -25.15
CA ALA A 36 -16.77 -17.70 -23.86
C ALA A 36 -16.00 -16.42 -23.56
N ALA A 37 -15.19 -15.93 -24.51
CA ALA A 37 -14.46 -14.67 -24.37
C ALA A 37 -15.40 -13.49 -24.08
N ARG A 38 -16.48 -13.33 -24.87
CA ARG A 38 -17.50 -12.28 -24.64
C ARG A 38 -18.14 -12.38 -23.25
N ASN A 39 -18.45 -13.59 -22.80
CA ASN A 39 -19.03 -13.81 -21.47
C ASN A 39 -18.06 -13.43 -20.34
N LEU A 40 -16.76 -13.71 -20.49
CA LEU A 40 -15.74 -13.31 -19.52
C LEU A 40 -15.53 -11.79 -19.52
N THR A 41 -15.48 -11.13 -20.70
CA THR A 41 -15.45 -9.67 -20.81
C THR A 41 -16.64 -9.03 -20.09
N MET A 42 -17.86 -9.50 -20.34
CA MET A 42 -19.05 -8.97 -19.64
C MET A 42 -19.00 -9.22 -18.14
N SER A 43 -18.42 -10.35 -17.71
CA SER A 43 -18.26 -10.68 -16.30
C SER A 43 -17.24 -9.79 -15.59
N THR A 44 -16.12 -9.44 -16.23
CA THR A 44 -15.11 -8.53 -15.66
C THR A 44 -15.62 -7.09 -15.60
N ARG A 45 -16.37 -6.62 -16.61
CA ARG A 45 -17.09 -5.33 -16.54
C ARG A 45 -18.04 -5.26 -15.34
N ALA A 46 -18.85 -6.32 -15.13
CA ALA A 46 -19.75 -6.39 -14.00
C ALA A 46 -19.01 -6.43 -12.66
N TYR A 47 -17.94 -7.22 -12.56
CA TYR A 47 -17.08 -7.30 -11.37
C TYR A 47 -16.51 -5.92 -11.00
N THR A 48 -15.93 -5.21 -11.97
CA THR A 48 -15.33 -3.88 -11.77
C THR A 48 -16.35 -2.87 -11.26
N ARG A 49 -17.57 -2.85 -11.82
CA ARG A 49 -18.67 -2.01 -11.30
C ARG A 49 -19.02 -2.34 -9.84
N VAL A 50 -19.06 -3.62 -9.48
CA VAL A 50 -19.36 -4.07 -8.11
C VAL A 50 -18.26 -3.62 -7.14
N VAL A 51 -16.99 -3.81 -7.48
CA VAL A 51 -15.86 -3.38 -6.61
C VAL A 51 -15.89 -1.88 -6.36
N LEU A 52 -16.16 -1.07 -7.38
CA LEU A 52 -16.22 0.38 -7.23
C LEU A 52 -17.43 0.85 -6.41
N ARG A 53 -18.58 0.18 -6.53
CA ARG A 53 -19.74 0.42 -5.66
C ARG A 53 -19.44 0.07 -4.21
N LEU A 54 -18.79 -1.07 -3.97
CA LEU A 54 -18.35 -1.48 -2.63
C LEU A 54 -17.38 -0.45 -2.02
N ARG A 55 -16.46 0.10 -2.82
CA ARG A 55 -15.61 1.21 -2.37
C ARG A 55 -16.42 2.42 -1.96
N ALA A 56 -17.35 2.88 -2.80
CA ALA A 56 -18.18 4.04 -2.50
C ALA A 56 -18.98 3.84 -1.21
N GLN A 57 -19.59 2.66 -1.02
CA GLN A 57 -20.31 2.30 0.21
C GLN A 57 -19.39 2.32 1.43
N ALA A 58 -18.23 1.66 1.33
CA ALA A 58 -17.29 1.54 2.44
C ALA A 58 -16.74 2.90 2.91
N GLU A 59 -16.50 3.81 1.96
CA GLU A 59 -16.04 5.16 2.24
C GLU A 59 -17.14 6.03 2.85
N HIS A 60 -18.39 5.88 2.39
CA HIS A 60 -19.54 6.57 2.97
C HIS A 60 -19.76 6.14 4.42
N GLU A 61 -19.80 4.84 4.71
CA GLU A 61 -19.92 4.30 6.07
C GLU A 61 -18.75 4.74 6.97
N ALA A 62 -17.53 4.81 6.43
CA ALA A 62 -16.37 5.30 7.18
C ALA A 62 -16.45 6.81 7.49
N ALA A 63 -17.01 7.60 6.57
CA ALA A 63 -17.24 9.04 6.77
C ALA A 63 -18.31 9.28 7.85
N ASP A 64 -19.43 8.55 7.80
CA ASP A 64 -20.50 8.64 8.78
C ASP A 64 -20.02 8.22 10.18
N ALA A 65 -19.25 7.12 10.27
CA ALA A 65 -18.64 6.70 11.52
C ALA A 65 -17.64 7.73 12.08
N ALA A 66 -16.90 8.43 11.21
CA ALA A 66 -16.01 9.51 11.63
C ALA A 66 -16.79 10.75 12.11
N ALA A 67 -17.88 11.11 11.43
CA ALA A 67 -18.76 12.20 11.82
C ALA A 67 -19.45 11.93 13.16
N ALA A 68 -19.96 10.72 13.39
CA ALA A 68 -20.55 10.30 14.65
C ALA A 68 -19.55 10.37 15.82
N LYS A 69 -18.30 9.95 15.60
CA LYS A 69 -17.22 10.08 16.59
C LYS A 69 -16.85 11.54 16.89
N ALA A 70 -16.96 12.43 15.90
CA ALA A 70 -16.70 13.84 16.10
C ALA A 70 -17.83 14.56 16.84
N ALA A 71 -19.08 14.12 16.65
CA ALA A 71 -20.24 14.66 17.35
C ALA A 71 -20.29 14.22 18.83
N ASN A 72 -19.86 12.99 19.12
CA ASN A 72 -19.77 12.45 20.49
C ASN A 72 -18.31 12.13 20.84
N PRO A 73 -17.45 13.14 21.08
CA PRO A 73 -16.09 12.87 21.53
C PRO A 73 -16.15 12.12 22.87
N PRO A 74 -15.36 11.04 23.06
CA PRO A 74 -15.32 10.35 24.34
C PRO A 74 -14.99 11.37 25.43
N ALA A 75 -15.85 11.42 26.46
CA ALA A 75 -15.62 12.30 27.60
C ALA A 75 -14.19 12.09 28.12
N PRO A 76 -13.44 13.16 28.44
CA PRO A 76 -12.08 13.02 28.92
C PRO A 76 -12.12 12.09 30.14
N SER A 77 -11.48 10.92 30.01
CA SER A 77 -11.32 10.00 31.13
C SER A 77 -10.64 10.80 32.23
N LYS A 78 -11.39 11.15 33.29
CA LYS A 78 -10.81 11.72 34.50
C LYS A 78 -9.77 10.70 34.95
N LYS A 79 -8.49 10.99 34.73
CA LYS A 79 -7.40 10.27 35.39
C LYS A 79 -7.68 10.45 36.87
N ARG A 80 -8.25 9.43 37.49
CA ARG A 80 -8.41 9.36 38.94
C ARG A 80 -6.99 9.29 39.46
N ILE A 81 -6.47 10.44 39.87
CA ILE A 81 -5.23 10.53 40.64
C ILE A 81 -5.56 9.83 41.95
N THR A 82 -5.31 8.52 42.01
CA THR A 82 -5.23 7.82 43.29
C THR A 82 -3.88 8.19 43.87
N SER A 83 -3.88 9.18 44.75
CA SER A 83 -2.79 9.46 45.67
C SER A 83 -2.67 8.26 46.63
N ASN A 84 -1.79 7.31 46.33
CA ASN A 84 -1.37 6.32 47.32
C ASN A 84 0.10 6.54 47.63
N GLY A 85 0.32 7.02 48.86
CA GLY A 85 1.62 7.18 49.47
C GLY A 85 2.30 5.84 49.78
N TYR A 86 3.62 5.96 49.93
CA TYR A 86 4.54 5.13 50.69
C TYR A 86 3.97 3.95 51.48
N ALA A 87 4.42 2.74 51.16
CA ALA A 87 5.02 1.84 52.16
C ALA A 87 5.80 0.71 51.49
N SER A 88 6.89 0.37 52.17
CA SER A 88 7.94 -0.57 51.83
C SER A 88 7.59 -2.03 52.13
N SER A 89 8.31 -2.92 51.43
CA SER A 89 8.84 -4.22 51.89
C SER A 89 8.10 -5.54 51.54
N ARG A 90 8.91 -6.39 50.89
CA ARG A 90 9.13 -7.83 51.14
C ARG A 90 7.94 -8.80 51.00
N SER A 91 8.00 -9.66 49.98
CA SER A 91 8.51 -11.05 50.14
C SER A 91 8.17 -11.94 48.93
N SER A 92 9.22 -12.58 48.42
CA SER A 92 9.39 -13.91 47.83
C SER A 92 8.35 -14.63 46.95
N PRO A 93 8.83 -15.53 46.06
CA PRO A 93 8.10 -16.05 44.90
C PRO A 93 7.54 -17.46 45.13
N SER A 94 6.58 -17.89 44.29
CA SER A 94 6.56 -19.22 43.65
C SER A 94 5.22 -19.57 42.96
N ARG A 95 5.35 -20.50 42.01
CA ARG A 95 4.35 -21.46 41.47
C ARG A 95 3.62 -21.11 40.18
N THR A 96 4.23 -21.59 39.10
CA THR A 96 3.66 -22.53 38.12
C THR A 96 2.18 -22.89 38.27
N SER A 97 1.41 -22.67 37.20
CA SER A 97 0.25 -23.51 36.87
C SER A 97 0.09 -23.57 35.36
N SER A 98 0.53 -24.70 34.81
CA SER A 98 0.16 -25.24 33.51
C SER A 98 -1.32 -25.66 33.53
N ARG A 99 -2.13 -25.11 32.62
CA ARG A 99 -3.32 -25.82 32.12
C ARG A 99 -3.78 -25.22 30.79
N ALA A 100 -3.65 -26.03 29.74
CA ALA A 100 -4.35 -25.85 28.48
C ALA A 100 -5.84 -26.22 28.64
N PRO A 101 -6.72 -25.65 27.81
CA PRO A 101 -7.93 -26.35 27.41
C PRO A 101 -7.97 -26.55 25.90
N SER A 102 -8.01 -27.83 25.50
CA SER A 102 -8.33 -28.31 24.14
C SER A 102 -9.86 -28.23 23.89
N PRO A 103 -10.36 -28.59 22.70
CA PRO A 103 -11.46 -27.90 22.02
C PRO A 103 -12.84 -28.48 22.38
N ASN A 104 -13.88 -27.65 22.30
CA ASN A 104 -15.26 -28.15 22.22
C ASN A 104 -15.97 -27.56 21.01
N SER A 105 -16.38 -28.48 20.14
CA SER A 105 -17.30 -28.30 19.02
C SER A 105 -18.74 -28.43 19.51
N GLY A 106 -19.65 -27.62 18.95
CA GLY A 106 -21.03 -28.05 18.67
C GLY A 106 -22.18 -27.37 19.42
N HIS A 107 -23.10 -26.83 18.61
CA HIS A 107 -24.56 -26.73 18.79
C HIS A 107 -25.18 -25.47 19.44
N SER A 108 -25.58 -24.56 18.55
CA SER A 108 -26.94 -24.00 18.37
C SER A 108 -27.93 -24.01 19.54
N GLN A 109 -28.39 -22.81 19.93
CA GLN A 109 -29.80 -22.43 19.99
C GLN A 109 -29.97 -20.90 20.14
N PRO A 110 -31.10 -20.33 19.70
CA PRO A 110 -31.28 -18.91 19.43
C PRO A 110 -31.84 -18.17 20.65
N ASN A 111 -31.35 -16.96 20.93
CA ASN A 111 -32.05 -16.05 21.82
C ASN A 111 -32.04 -14.63 21.24
N HIS A 112 -33.23 -14.22 20.81
CA HIS A 112 -33.58 -12.83 20.52
C HIS A 112 -33.53 -12.03 21.81
N ALA A 113 -32.48 -11.23 21.97
CA ALA A 113 -32.50 -10.02 22.76
C ALA A 113 -31.77 -8.94 21.96
N SER A 114 -32.54 -8.00 21.43
CA SER A 114 -32.09 -6.83 20.71
C SER A 114 -31.27 -5.92 21.62
N ALA A 115 -29.98 -6.21 21.72
CA ALA A 115 -28.97 -5.23 22.10
C ALA A 115 -28.73 -4.29 20.91
N PRO A 116 -28.45 -2.99 21.14
CA PRO A 116 -28.13 -2.08 20.05
C PRO A 116 -26.84 -2.57 19.38
N VAL A 117 -26.93 -2.92 18.10
CA VAL A 117 -25.78 -3.29 17.28
C VAL A 117 -24.87 -2.07 17.20
N VAL A 118 -23.85 -2.04 18.04
CA VAL A 118 -22.70 -1.14 17.87
C VAL A 118 -22.15 -1.44 16.48
N GLY A 119 -22.33 -0.48 15.58
CA GLY A 119 -22.31 -0.64 14.13
C GLY A 119 -21.23 -1.58 13.61
N THR A 120 -21.66 -2.62 12.91
CA THR A 120 -20.78 -3.49 12.14
C THR A 120 -20.05 -2.65 11.10
N ALA A 121 -18.78 -2.34 11.35
CA ALA A 121 -17.92 -1.69 10.36
C ALA A 121 -17.97 -2.45 9.02
N PHE A 122 -17.99 -1.72 7.90
CA PHE A 122 -17.99 -2.28 6.55
C PHE A 122 -17.01 -3.46 6.42
N ARG A 123 -17.50 -4.59 5.90
CA ARG A 123 -16.69 -5.77 5.59
C ARG A 123 -17.07 -6.32 4.22
N SER A 124 -16.08 -6.40 3.34
CA SER A 124 -16.20 -7.10 2.06
C SER A 124 -14.92 -7.88 1.78
N PRO A 125 -15.01 -9.10 1.23
CA PRO A 125 -13.83 -9.82 0.76
C PRO A 125 -13.20 -9.17 -0.48
N LEU A 126 -13.95 -8.35 -1.22
CA LEU A 126 -13.51 -7.75 -2.48
C LEU A 126 -12.90 -6.34 -2.31
N PHE A 127 -13.23 -5.64 -1.22
CA PHE A 127 -12.73 -4.29 -0.99
C PHE A 127 -12.57 -3.99 0.51
N ARG A 128 -11.54 -3.20 0.83
CA ARG A 128 -11.30 -2.69 2.19
C ARG A 128 -10.96 -1.20 2.10
N VAL A 129 -11.53 -0.41 3.01
CA VAL A 129 -11.24 1.03 3.11
C VAL A 129 -9.73 1.27 3.28
N LYS A 130 -9.21 2.34 2.67
CA LYS A 130 -7.78 2.68 2.63
C LYS A 130 -6.89 1.63 1.95
N ARG A 131 -7.45 0.81 1.05
CA ARG A 131 -6.72 -0.04 0.11
C ARG A 131 -7.11 0.31 -1.31
N ALA A 132 -6.19 0.08 -2.25
CA ALA A 132 -6.49 0.14 -3.67
C ALA A 132 -7.55 -0.92 -4.03
N PRO A 133 -8.59 -0.58 -4.81
CA PRO A 133 -9.42 -1.60 -5.44
C PRO A 133 -8.59 -2.38 -6.47
N LEU A 134 -8.81 -3.69 -6.54
CA LEU A 134 -8.29 -4.54 -7.63
C LEU A 134 -9.42 -4.77 -8.63
N LEU A 135 -9.41 -3.97 -9.70
CA LEU A 135 -10.36 -4.05 -10.81
C LEU A 135 -9.88 -5.09 -11.81
N ARG A 136 -10.81 -5.60 -12.62
CA ARG A 136 -10.52 -6.61 -13.63
C ARG A 136 -10.99 -6.17 -15.00
N VAL A 137 -10.16 -6.40 -15.99
CA VAL A 137 -10.50 -6.36 -17.42
C VAL A 137 -10.12 -7.71 -18.02
N PHE A 138 -10.67 -8.03 -19.19
CA PHE A 138 -10.33 -9.26 -19.92
C PHE A 138 -10.04 -8.87 -21.36
N VAL A 139 -8.74 -8.78 -21.69
CA VAL A 139 -8.24 -8.35 -23.00
C VAL A 139 -7.25 -9.40 -23.51
N PRO A 140 -7.72 -10.42 -24.24
CA PRO A 140 -6.82 -11.37 -24.88
C PRO A 140 -5.89 -10.67 -25.88
N SER A 141 -4.57 -10.76 -25.66
CA SER A 141 -3.56 -10.17 -26.53
C SER A 141 -3.06 -11.22 -27.54
N PRO A 142 -3.24 -11.01 -28.86
CA PRO A 142 -2.77 -11.96 -29.89
C PRO A 142 -1.25 -12.01 -30.01
N ASP A 143 -0.57 -10.93 -29.61
CA ASP A 143 0.89 -10.80 -29.67
C ASP A 143 1.56 -11.47 -28.44
N GLY A 144 0.77 -11.94 -27.47
CA GLY A 144 1.26 -12.53 -26.21
C GLY A 144 1.86 -11.51 -25.23
N ASP A 145 2.25 -10.34 -25.72
CA ASP A 145 2.75 -9.23 -24.91
C ASP A 145 1.59 -8.51 -24.22
N TRP A 146 1.58 -8.60 -22.89
CA TRP A 146 0.63 -7.89 -22.02
C TRP A 146 0.98 -6.42 -21.80
N LEU A 147 2.21 -6.03 -22.15
CA LEU A 147 2.76 -4.66 -22.04
C LEU A 147 2.73 -3.88 -23.36
N SER A 148 2.11 -4.40 -24.42
CA SER A 148 2.03 -3.64 -25.66
C SER A 148 1.08 -2.44 -25.49
N ASP A 149 1.45 -1.28 -26.06
CA ASP A 149 0.62 -0.06 -26.03
C ASP A 149 -0.82 -0.32 -26.46
N LYS A 150 -1.00 -1.21 -27.44
CA LYS A 150 -2.31 -1.64 -27.92
C LYS A 150 -3.13 -2.37 -26.85
N SER A 151 -2.50 -3.26 -26.07
CA SER A 151 -3.18 -4.00 -25.00
C SER A 151 -3.60 -3.06 -23.87
N VAL A 152 -2.75 -2.11 -23.51
CA VAL A 152 -3.05 -1.08 -22.50
C VAL A 152 -4.24 -0.21 -22.95
N LEU A 153 -4.25 0.24 -24.21
CA LEU A 153 -5.36 1.02 -24.77
C LEU A 153 -6.68 0.23 -24.81
N GLU A 154 -6.65 -1.07 -25.11
CA GLU A 154 -7.85 -1.91 -25.05
C GLU A 154 -8.32 -2.14 -23.60
N CYS A 155 -7.41 -2.22 -22.62
CA CYS A 155 -7.78 -2.24 -21.22
C CYS A 155 -8.53 -0.96 -20.81
N GLU A 156 -8.05 0.21 -21.23
CA GLU A 156 -8.74 1.48 -21.01
C GLU A 156 -10.10 1.52 -21.73
N ALA A 157 -10.16 1.02 -22.97
CA ALA A 157 -11.40 0.91 -23.72
C ALA A 157 -12.41 0.00 -23.00
N GLU A 158 -11.97 -1.09 -22.38
CA GLU A 158 -12.84 -1.96 -21.57
C GLU A 158 -13.38 -1.25 -20.32
N LEU A 159 -12.58 -0.44 -19.63
CA LEU A 159 -13.05 0.38 -18.51
C LEU A 159 -14.04 1.46 -18.97
N LYS A 160 -13.83 2.04 -20.15
CA LYS A 160 -14.76 2.98 -20.79
C LYS A 160 -16.07 2.31 -21.17
N ARG A 161 -16.04 1.14 -21.83
CA ARG A 161 -17.21 0.30 -22.16
C ARG A 161 -17.94 -0.17 -20.90
N ALA A 162 -17.21 -0.40 -19.80
CA ALA A 162 -17.81 -0.68 -18.49
C ALA A 162 -18.52 0.54 -17.88
N GLY A 163 -18.24 1.76 -18.34
CA GLY A 163 -18.83 3.00 -17.82
C GLY A 163 -18.27 3.41 -16.46
N VAL A 164 -17.02 3.02 -16.15
CA VAL A 164 -16.42 3.23 -14.83
C VAL A 164 -15.26 4.23 -14.83
N LEU A 165 -14.84 4.72 -16.01
CA LEU A 165 -13.66 5.59 -16.14
C LEU A 165 -13.74 6.83 -15.23
N GLY A 166 -14.89 7.50 -15.19
CA GLY A 166 -15.12 8.67 -14.32
C GLY A 166 -15.25 8.35 -12.82
N LEU A 167 -15.22 7.06 -12.45
CA LEU A 167 -15.18 6.62 -11.06
C LEU A 167 -13.75 6.27 -10.63
N LEU A 168 -12.81 6.10 -11.54
CA LEU A 168 -11.43 5.76 -11.20
C LEU A 168 -10.76 6.91 -10.44
N ARG A 169 -9.87 6.55 -9.53
CA ARG A 169 -9.02 7.49 -8.79
C ARG A 169 -7.57 7.08 -8.98
N MET A 170 -6.68 8.07 -8.95
CA MET A 170 -5.24 7.81 -8.98
C MET A 170 -4.88 6.74 -7.94
N GLY A 171 -4.07 5.76 -8.34
CA GLY A 171 -3.68 4.61 -7.51
C GLY A 171 -4.65 3.42 -7.55
N ASP A 172 -5.80 3.49 -8.23
CA ASP A 172 -6.62 2.30 -8.48
C ASP A 172 -5.83 1.29 -9.32
N VAL A 173 -5.94 0.00 -9.01
CA VAL A 173 -5.20 -1.05 -9.72
C VAL A 173 -6.14 -1.83 -10.62
N VAL A 174 -5.76 -1.96 -11.89
CA VAL A 174 -6.48 -2.73 -12.91
C VAL A 174 -5.64 -3.94 -13.25
N TRP A 175 -6.27 -5.10 -13.34
CA TRP A 175 -5.61 -6.33 -13.75
C TRP A 175 -6.27 -6.87 -15.00
N ASP A 176 -5.50 -6.97 -16.08
CA ASP A 176 -5.89 -7.79 -17.22
C ASP A 176 -5.74 -9.26 -16.86
N ILE A 177 -6.86 -9.87 -16.51
CA ILE A 177 -6.90 -11.25 -16.05
C ILE A 177 -6.71 -12.26 -17.20
N ALA A 178 -6.75 -11.80 -18.46
CA ALA A 178 -6.49 -12.64 -19.61
C ALA A 178 -5.04 -13.15 -19.66
N VAL A 179 -4.11 -12.46 -18.99
CA VAL A 179 -2.68 -12.79 -18.99
C VAL A 179 -2.34 -13.86 -17.94
N GLY A 180 -3.21 -14.09 -16.96
CA GLY A 180 -2.98 -15.04 -15.86
C GLY A 180 -2.50 -14.38 -14.56
N ASP A 181 -2.25 -15.23 -13.56
CA ASP A 181 -2.05 -14.82 -12.15
C ASP A 181 -0.63 -15.04 -11.64
N GLU A 182 0.36 -14.76 -12.49
CA GLU A 182 1.77 -14.84 -12.13
C GLU A 182 2.27 -13.48 -11.61
N GLY A 183 2.74 -13.43 -10.36
CA GLY A 183 3.30 -12.19 -9.79
C GLY A 183 2.32 -11.01 -9.91
N ASN A 184 2.76 -9.91 -10.53
CA ASN A 184 1.93 -8.76 -10.92
C ASN A 184 1.74 -8.62 -12.44
N VAL A 185 1.95 -9.70 -13.20
CA VAL A 185 1.74 -9.68 -14.65
C VAL A 185 0.30 -9.23 -14.98
N GLY A 186 0.18 -8.32 -15.95
CA GLY A 186 -1.09 -7.72 -16.35
C GLY A 186 -1.65 -6.69 -15.37
N ARG A 187 -0.96 -6.35 -14.27
CA ARG A 187 -1.40 -5.30 -13.34
C ARG A 187 -0.89 -3.94 -13.79
N LEU A 188 -1.81 -3.01 -13.88
CA LEU A 188 -1.64 -1.63 -14.26
C LEU A 188 -2.18 -0.74 -13.15
N VAL A 189 -1.63 0.46 -13.00
CA VAL A 189 -2.14 1.46 -12.04
C VAL A 189 -2.79 2.60 -12.82
N TRP A 190 -3.83 3.21 -12.28
CA TRP A 190 -4.41 4.42 -12.84
C TRP A 190 -3.67 5.65 -12.29
N ASP A 191 -3.11 6.49 -13.15
CA ASP A 191 -2.40 7.71 -12.73
C ASP A 191 -3.32 8.93 -12.54
N GLY A 192 -4.58 8.80 -12.93
CA GLY A 192 -5.56 9.90 -12.99
C GLY A 192 -6.09 10.17 -14.39
N SER A 193 -5.30 9.84 -15.41
CA SER A 193 -5.59 10.05 -16.83
C SER A 193 -5.44 8.79 -17.68
N TYR A 194 -4.46 7.94 -17.36
CA TYR A 194 -4.06 6.76 -18.12
C TYR A 194 -3.76 5.57 -17.21
N LEU A 195 -3.84 4.37 -17.80
CA LEU A 195 -3.23 3.17 -17.23
C LEU A 195 -1.73 3.18 -17.47
N ILE A 196 -1.01 2.86 -16.41
CA ILE A 196 0.45 2.85 -16.37
C ILE A 196 0.98 1.51 -15.88
N ASP A 197 2.10 1.12 -16.47
CA ASP A 197 2.81 -0.10 -16.10
C ASP A 197 3.50 0.01 -14.74
N LEU A 198 3.80 -1.15 -14.17
CA LEU A 198 4.67 -1.26 -13.00
C LEU A 198 6.14 -1.05 -13.39
N ASP A 199 6.93 -0.56 -12.44
CA ASP A 199 8.37 -0.37 -12.59
C ASP A 199 9.14 -1.62 -12.15
N TYR A 200 9.99 -2.13 -13.03
CA TYR A 200 10.77 -3.35 -12.82
C TYR A 200 12.22 -3.10 -12.39
N LYS A 201 12.63 -1.84 -12.21
CA LYS A 201 14.02 -1.49 -11.86
C LYS A 201 14.52 -2.14 -10.56
N TYR A 202 13.66 -2.27 -9.56
CA TYR A 202 14.01 -2.74 -8.21
C TYR A 202 13.30 -4.03 -7.80
N SER A 203 12.47 -4.59 -8.67
CA SER A 203 11.66 -5.76 -8.40
C SER A 203 11.33 -6.51 -9.70
N SER A 204 11.62 -7.81 -9.71
CA SER A 204 11.35 -8.68 -10.86
C SER A 204 9.87 -8.91 -11.08
N VAL A 205 9.03 -8.67 -10.07
CA VAL A 205 7.58 -8.77 -10.18
C VAL A 205 6.92 -7.41 -10.42
N GLY A 206 7.68 -6.33 -10.54
CA GLY A 206 7.18 -4.96 -10.71
C GLY A 206 6.74 -4.31 -9.40
N ASP A 207 7.01 -3.02 -9.26
CA ASP A 207 6.61 -2.14 -8.16
C ASP A 207 5.92 -0.88 -8.70
N LEU A 208 5.45 -0.02 -7.80
CA LEU A 208 4.82 1.23 -8.21
C LEU A 208 5.84 2.16 -8.89
N PRO A 209 5.45 2.81 -9.99
CA PRO A 209 6.32 3.75 -10.68
C PRO A 209 6.60 5.01 -9.86
N GLN A 210 7.77 5.61 -10.09
CA GLN A 210 8.29 6.74 -9.30
C GLN A 210 7.43 8.00 -9.31
N TYR A 211 6.63 8.21 -10.36
CA TYR A 211 5.80 9.40 -10.50
C TYR A 211 4.47 9.29 -9.74
N LEU A 212 4.14 8.11 -9.18
CA LEU A 212 3.06 8.00 -8.21
C LEU A 212 3.55 8.51 -6.85
N PRO A 213 2.95 9.59 -6.32
CA PRO A 213 3.40 10.20 -5.08
C PRO A 213 3.01 9.30 -3.90
N THR A 214 3.96 8.52 -3.41
CA THR A 214 3.71 7.48 -2.39
C THR A 214 3.05 8.06 -1.13
N LEU A 215 3.47 9.27 -0.71
CA LEU A 215 2.90 9.93 0.47
C LEU A 215 1.40 10.26 0.31
N ALA A 216 0.86 10.31 -0.90
CA ALA A 216 -0.57 10.56 -1.14
C ALA A 216 -1.48 9.38 -0.78
N PHE A 217 -0.88 8.20 -0.60
CA PHE A 217 -1.58 6.97 -0.28
C PHE A 217 -1.21 6.51 1.12
N PRO A 218 -2.12 5.89 1.89
CA PRO A 218 -1.73 5.19 3.11
C PRO A 218 -0.54 4.26 2.83
N PRO A 219 0.43 4.08 3.75
CA PRO A 219 1.60 3.18 3.55
C PRO A 219 1.21 1.75 3.18
N SER A 220 -0.03 1.40 3.50
CA SER A 220 -0.61 0.10 3.36
C SER A 220 -1.48 -0.01 2.08
N TYR A 221 -1.73 1.05 1.34
CA TYR A 221 -2.75 1.13 0.29
C TYR A 221 -2.68 -0.01 -0.73
N PHE A 222 -1.48 -0.36 -1.18
CA PHE A 222 -1.26 -1.39 -2.20
C PHE A 222 -1.00 -2.81 -1.66
N HIS A 223 -1.06 -3.01 -0.33
CA HIS A 223 -0.78 -4.29 0.28
C HIS A 223 -1.70 -5.41 -0.23
N ARG A 224 -1.09 -6.50 -0.73
CA ARG A 224 -1.72 -7.67 -1.39
C ARG A 224 -2.41 -7.37 -2.72
N VAL A 225 -2.46 -6.12 -3.15
CA VAL A 225 -2.98 -5.72 -4.48
C VAL A 225 -1.82 -5.70 -5.47
N ILE A 226 -0.76 -4.96 -5.13
CA ILE A 226 0.55 -5.11 -5.75
C ILE A 226 1.34 -6.07 -4.84
N ARG A 227 1.72 -7.22 -5.40
CA ARG A 227 2.47 -8.28 -4.72
C ARG A 227 3.93 -7.87 -4.66
N THR A 228 4.55 -8.17 -3.53
CA THR A 228 6.00 -8.04 -3.38
C THR A 228 6.64 -9.39 -3.74
N GLY A 229 7.77 -9.37 -4.44
CA GLY A 229 8.40 -10.58 -4.97
C GLY A 229 8.90 -11.55 -3.89
N PRO A 230 9.24 -12.80 -4.26
CA PRO A 230 9.72 -13.80 -3.30
C PRO A 230 11.02 -13.39 -2.59
N ALA A 231 11.84 -12.53 -3.21
CA ALA A 231 13.07 -11.99 -2.64
C ALA A 231 12.85 -10.80 -1.67
N SER A 232 11.64 -10.23 -1.58
CA SER A 232 11.36 -9.07 -0.72
C SER A 232 9.91 -9.06 -0.24
N THR A 233 9.69 -9.09 1.08
CA THR A 233 8.36 -8.91 1.68
C THR A 233 7.94 -7.44 1.81
N ASN A 234 8.87 -6.53 1.50
CA ASN A 234 8.78 -5.11 1.77
C ASN A 234 8.58 -4.34 0.45
N PRO A 235 7.51 -3.53 0.33
CA PRO A 235 7.19 -2.82 -0.91
C PRO A 235 8.16 -1.66 -1.13
N VAL A 236 8.49 -1.40 -2.39
CA VAL A 236 9.24 -0.19 -2.78
C VAL A 236 8.32 1.02 -2.78
N VAL A 237 8.85 2.14 -2.32
CA VAL A 237 8.17 3.44 -2.24
C VAL A 237 9.11 4.56 -2.65
N HIS A 238 8.52 5.63 -3.18
CA HIS A 238 9.24 6.81 -3.67
C HIS A 238 8.91 8.01 -2.77
N ILE A 239 9.87 8.44 -1.96
CA ILE A 239 9.75 9.51 -0.97
C ILE A 239 10.94 10.45 -1.08
N ASP A 240 10.68 11.75 -1.20
CA ASP A 240 11.72 12.76 -1.08
C ASP A 240 11.95 13.12 0.40
N LEU A 241 13.17 12.92 0.89
CA LEU A 241 13.55 13.23 2.28
C LEU A 241 14.05 14.67 2.47
N ALA A 242 14.27 15.43 1.40
CA ALA A 242 14.80 16.79 1.48
C ALA A 242 14.04 17.69 2.48
N PRO A 243 12.69 17.66 2.58
CA PRO A 243 11.95 18.48 3.55
C PRO A 243 12.28 18.19 5.03
N TRP A 244 12.79 16.99 5.33
CA TRP A 244 13.09 16.54 6.70
C TRP A 244 14.59 16.35 6.95
N GLY A 245 15.44 16.77 6.01
CA GLY A 245 16.88 16.52 6.08
C GLY A 245 17.52 16.99 7.39
N GLN A 246 17.15 18.18 7.90
CA GLN A 246 17.68 18.72 9.16
C GLN A 246 17.31 17.85 10.38
N GLU A 247 16.07 17.35 10.43
CA GLU A 247 15.63 16.45 11.51
C GLU A 247 16.35 15.10 11.42
N ILE A 248 16.55 14.59 10.20
CA ILE A 248 17.31 13.37 9.94
C ILE A 248 18.78 13.53 10.36
N ALA A 249 19.42 14.66 10.06
CA ALA A 249 20.80 14.92 10.45
C ALA A 249 20.96 15.02 11.97
N ALA A 250 20.05 15.71 12.64
CA ALA A 250 20.06 15.88 14.09
C ALA A 250 19.85 14.56 14.86
N ASN A 251 19.07 13.63 14.30
CA ASN A 251 18.70 12.36 14.95
C ASN A 251 19.56 11.16 14.52
N LEU A 252 20.58 11.38 13.67
CA LEU A 252 21.37 10.29 13.11
C LEU A 252 22.25 9.62 14.19
N GLN A 253 22.15 8.29 14.28
CA GLN A 253 22.92 7.47 15.20
C GLN A 253 23.44 6.21 14.51
N LEU A 254 24.67 5.80 14.87
CA LEU A 254 25.22 4.49 14.54
C LEU A 254 24.88 3.51 15.67
N LEU A 255 24.10 2.48 15.37
CA LEU A 255 23.60 1.52 16.34
C LEU A 255 24.09 0.10 16.02
N GLN A 256 24.31 -0.68 17.07
CA GLN A 256 24.58 -2.11 16.97
C GLN A 256 23.27 -2.89 17.12
N ASP A 257 22.76 -3.43 16.03
CA ASP A 257 21.57 -4.28 16.01
C ASP A 257 21.97 -5.75 16.14
N ARG A 258 21.29 -6.50 17.01
CA ARG A 258 21.43 -7.97 17.13
C ARG A 258 20.22 -8.63 16.48
N VAL A 259 20.43 -9.30 15.36
CA VAL A 259 19.37 -9.98 14.61
C VAL A 259 19.53 -11.49 14.77
N ARG A 260 18.43 -12.19 15.04
CA ARG A 260 18.38 -13.64 14.96
C ARG A 260 18.15 -14.03 13.50
N THR A 261 19.11 -14.74 12.92
CA THR A 261 19.03 -15.25 11.56
C THR A 261 19.04 -16.77 11.61
N GLU A 262 18.09 -17.38 10.90
CA GLU A 262 18.06 -18.83 10.71
C GLU A 262 18.95 -19.19 9.52
N THR A 263 19.89 -20.11 9.71
CA THR A 263 20.70 -20.64 8.61
C THR A 263 19.84 -21.53 7.71
N PRO A 264 20.24 -21.77 6.45
CA PRO A 264 19.53 -22.70 5.56
C PRO A 264 19.35 -24.12 6.12
N GLN A 265 20.12 -24.48 7.16
CA GLN A 265 20.06 -25.78 7.86
C GLN A 265 19.15 -25.74 9.11
N GLY A 266 18.47 -24.63 9.39
CA GLY A 266 17.55 -24.47 10.53
C GLY A 266 18.21 -24.03 11.85
N ASN A 267 19.51 -23.71 11.86
CA ASN A 267 20.19 -23.24 13.07
C ASN A 267 19.98 -21.73 13.27
N ILE A 268 19.63 -21.28 14.47
CA ILE A 268 19.42 -19.87 14.78
C ILE A 268 20.72 -19.24 15.29
N HIS A 269 21.30 -18.31 14.53
CA HIS A 269 22.49 -17.56 14.91
C HIS A 269 22.14 -16.11 15.26
N ASN A 270 22.79 -15.54 16.28
CA ASN A 270 22.72 -14.11 16.56
C ASN A 270 23.79 -13.40 15.73
N VAL A 271 23.37 -12.62 14.74
CA VAL A 271 24.26 -11.81 13.91
C VAL A 271 24.22 -10.38 14.44
N VAL A 272 25.41 -9.83 14.70
CA VAL A 272 25.58 -8.41 15.02
C VAL A 272 25.74 -7.66 13.70
N ARG A 273 24.91 -6.65 13.48
CA ARG A 273 25.03 -5.73 12.34
C ARG A 273 25.08 -4.29 12.85
N TRP A 274 25.91 -3.48 12.22
CA TRP A 274 25.89 -2.04 12.44
C TRP A 274 24.87 -1.40 11.50
N VAL A 275 24.11 -0.42 11.99
CA VAL A 275 23.12 0.32 11.21
C VAL A 275 23.18 1.79 11.53
N HIS A 276 23.02 2.62 10.49
CA HIS A 276 22.70 4.02 10.69
C HIS A 276 21.18 4.14 10.80
N ARG A 277 20.71 4.73 11.90
CA ARG A 277 19.30 4.97 12.15
C ARG A 277 19.08 6.46 12.40
N SER A 278 18.05 7.00 11.79
CA SER A 278 17.54 8.33 12.08
C SER A 278 16.02 8.33 12.01
N PHE A 279 15.38 9.43 12.39
CA PHE A 279 13.94 9.57 12.26
C PHE A 279 13.54 11.03 12.03
N PHE A 280 12.34 11.19 11.46
CA PHE A 280 11.66 12.48 11.34
C PHE A 280 10.17 12.33 11.63
N VAL A 281 9.48 13.45 11.85
CA VAL A 281 8.06 13.44 12.23
C VAL A 281 7.21 14.15 11.18
N ILE A 282 6.26 13.41 10.60
CA ILE A 282 5.20 14.00 9.77
C ILE A 282 4.04 14.39 10.68
N ARG A 283 3.87 15.69 10.91
CA ARG A 283 2.85 16.22 11.82
C ARG A 283 1.53 16.44 11.08
N ALA A 284 0.44 16.03 11.73
CA ALA A 284 -0.89 16.44 11.30
C ALA A 284 -0.97 17.98 11.32
N PRO A 285 -1.47 18.62 10.25
CA PRO A 285 -1.61 20.07 10.26
C PRO A 285 -2.52 20.52 11.40
N PRO A 286 -2.27 21.70 11.99
CA PRO A 286 -3.13 22.23 13.04
C PRO A 286 -4.55 22.35 12.49
N LYS A 287 -5.54 21.91 13.27
CA LYS A 287 -6.96 22.11 12.91
C LYS A 287 -7.16 23.62 12.74
N GLN A 288 -7.44 24.07 11.51
CA GLN A 288 -7.83 25.46 11.29
C GLN A 288 -9.05 25.73 12.16
N ARG A 289 -8.92 26.69 13.07
CA ARG A 289 -10.07 27.27 13.77
C ARG A 289 -11.02 27.80 12.70
N MET A 290 -12.33 27.64 12.91
CA MET A 290 -13.35 28.15 11.99
C MET A 290 -13.01 29.62 11.66
N SER A 291 -12.63 29.87 10.40
CA SER A 291 -12.40 31.23 9.93
C SER A 291 -13.75 31.81 9.54
N MET A 292 -14.20 32.83 10.28
CA MET A 292 -15.37 33.63 9.93
C MET A 292 -14.99 34.54 8.77
N SER A 293 -15.08 34.03 7.55
CA SER A 293 -14.93 34.83 6.32
C SER A 293 -16.31 35.00 5.67
N ASN A 294 -16.77 36.24 5.54
CA ASN A 294 -17.99 36.67 4.84
C ASN A 294 -19.33 36.04 5.29
N GLY A 295 -19.52 35.75 6.58
CA GLY A 295 -20.81 35.34 7.13
C GLY A 295 -21.32 33.97 6.65
N HIS A 296 -20.55 33.26 5.82
CA HIS A 296 -20.84 31.91 5.36
C HIS A 296 -19.99 30.93 6.14
N ARG A 297 -20.64 30.03 6.89
CA ARG A 297 -19.98 28.91 7.58
C ARG A 297 -19.45 27.95 6.53
N ARG A 298 -18.25 28.18 6.00
CA ARG A 298 -17.56 27.17 5.22
C ARG A 298 -17.04 26.12 6.20
N PRO A 299 -17.41 24.84 6.06
CA PRO A 299 -16.83 23.79 6.90
C PRO A 299 -15.31 23.88 6.76
N PRO A 300 -14.54 23.80 7.86
CA PRO A 300 -13.09 23.85 7.78
C PRO A 300 -12.64 22.69 6.89
N SER A 301 -12.09 23.00 5.73
CA SER A 301 -11.34 21.99 4.97
C SER A 301 -10.24 21.50 5.90
N PRO A 302 -10.08 20.18 6.11
CA PRO A 302 -9.01 19.69 6.96
C PRO A 302 -7.71 20.24 6.41
N ALA A 303 -6.94 20.95 7.23
CA ALA A 303 -5.60 21.35 6.85
C ALA A 303 -4.84 20.06 6.52
N ARG A 304 -4.33 19.95 5.29
CA ARG A 304 -3.59 18.79 4.79
C ARG A 304 -2.20 19.25 4.40
N LEU A 305 -1.19 18.42 4.66
CA LEU A 305 0.19 18.71 4.33
C LEU A 305 0.39 18.49 2.82
N PRO A 306 0.72 19.51 2.02
CA PRO A 306 0.94 19.34 0.58
C PRO A 306 2.19 18.49 0.34
N ILE A 307 2.17 17.69 -0.73
CA ILE A 307 3.34 16.95 -1.18
C ILE A 307 4.14 17.88 -2.11
N PRO A 308 5.44 18.13 -1.84
CA PRO A 308 6.28 18.93 -2.72
C PRO A 308 6.25 18.41 -4.16
N GLU A 309 6.32 19.30 -5.14
CA GLU A 309 6.36 18.98 -6.57
C GLU A 309 5.12 18.21 -7.11
N SER A 310 4.10 17.99 -6.28
CA SER A 310 2.88 17.26 -6.65
C SER A 310 1.66 18.18 -6.54
N ALA A 311 1.28 18.80 -7.67
CA ALA A 311 0.21 19.80 -7.70
C ALA A 311 -1.13 19.22 -7.18
N GLY A 312 -1.68 19.83 -6.13
CA GLY A 312 -2.99 19.48 -5.57
C GLY A 312 -3.04 18.18 -4.75
N LEU A 313 -1.89 17.53 -4.51
CA LEU A 313 -1.82 16.30 -3.73
C LEU A 313 -1.28 16.54 -2.32
N PHE A 314 -1.74 15.72 -1.39
CA PHE A 314 -1.48 15.90 0.03
C PHE A 314 -1.08 14.58 0.69
N VAL A 315 -0.25 14.68 1.73
CA VAL A 315 0.18 13.54 2.53
C VAL A 315 -1.02 12.91 3.22
N ASP A 316 -1.24 11.61 2.98
CA ASP A 316 -2.28 10.84 3.63
C ASP A 316 -2.05 10.77 5.15
N SER A 317 -3.15 10.83 5.89
CA SER A 317 -3.15 10.74 7.36
C SER A 317 -2.47 9.49 7.92
N GLY A 318 -2.38 8.41 7.14
CA GLY A 318 -1.68 7.18 7.51
C GLY A 318 -0.17 7.34 7.64
N TRP A 319 0.41 8.42 7.11
CA TRP A 319 1.82 8.77 7.28
C TRP A 319 2.09 9.65 8.50
N TYR A 320 1.06 10.20 9.15
CA TYR A 320 1.27 11.08 10.30
C TYR A 320 1.84 10.28 11.48
N GLY A 321 2.92 10.78 12.06
CA GLY A 321 3.70 10.08 13.09
C GLY A 321 5.18 10.13 12.81
N THR A 322 5.90 9.14 13.35
CA THR A 322 7.35 9.03 13.23
C THR A 322 7.71 8.17 12.03
N ILE A 323 8.61 8.65 11.19
CA ILE A 323 9.21 7.86 10.11
C ILE A 323 10.65 7.57 10.50
N VAL A 324 10.96 6.29 10.70
CA VAL A 324 12.32 5.83 11.01
C VAL A 324 13.00 5.44 9.72
N VAL A 325 14.18 6.00 9.48
CA VAL A 325 15.02 5.71 8.32
C VAL A 325 16.20 4.87 8.77
N GLU A 326 16.35 3.69 8.17
CA GLU A 326 17.51 2.81 8.38
C GLU A 326 18.35 2.66 7.12
N THR A 327 19.67 2.64 7.27
CA THR A 327 20.61 2.23 6.24
C THR A 327 21.72 1.38 6.87
N GLU A 328 22.51 0.69 6.04
CA GLU A 328 23.61 -0.15 6.51
C GLU A 328 24.65 0.68 7.28
N GLY A 329 25.35 0.08 8.24
CA GLY A 329 26.35 0.72 9.08
C GLY A 329 27.66 1.10 8.37
N THR A 330 27.70 1.07 7.04
CA THR A 330 28.89 1.40 6.25
C THR A 330 28.96 2.90 5.93
N ASN A 331 30.16 3.40 5.63
CA ASN A 331 30.37 4.81 5.29
C ASN A 331 29.70 5.17 3.95
N GLU A 332 29.65 4.24 3.00
CA GLU A 332 28.99 4.42 1.70
C GLU A 332 27.47 4.58 1.88
N SER A 333 26.90 3.81 2.79
CA SER A 333 25.47 3.82 3.10
C SER A 333 25.07 5.09 3.86
N LEU A 334 25.95 5.58 4.73
CA LEU A 334 25.80 6.89 5.36
C LEU A 334 25.89 8.02 4.32
N ALA A 335 26.88 7.96 3.43
CA ALA A 335 27.04 8.91 2.34
C ALA A 335 25.78 8.96 1.44
N ASP A 336 25.21 7.81 1.07
CA ASP A 336 23.95 7.74 0.32
C ASP A 336 22.80 8.43 1.07
N LEU A 337 22.62 8.16 2.37
CA LEU A 337 21.57 8.81 3.17
C LEU A 337 21.74 10.33 3.23
N GLN A 338 22.97 10.81 3.39
CA GLN A 338 23.29 12.24 3.38
C GLN A 338 23.00 12.87 2.02
N ASP A 339 23.30 12.17 0.92
CA ASP A 339 23.05 12.64 -0.46
C ASP A 339 21.56 12.74 -0.80
N ARG A 340 20.70 12.02 -0.07
CA ARG A 340 19.22 12.11 -0.13
C ARG A 340 18.65 13.28 0.67
N CYS A 341 19.46 13.93 1.49
CA CYS A 341 19.08 15.05 2.36
C CYS A 341 19.92 16.30 2.03
N PRO A 342 19.76 16.89 0.83
CA PRO A 342 20.61 18.00 0.39
C PRO A 342 20.54 19.18 1.36
N GLY A 343 21.70 19.74 1.71
CA GLY A 343 21.82 20.90 2.61
C GLY A 343 21.64 20.61 4.11
N ALA A 344 21.40 19.35 4.49
CA ALA A 344 21.26 18.97 5.90
C ALA A 344 22.57 18.61 6.60
N PHE A 345 23.55 18.13 5.84
CA PHE A 345 24.83 17.67 6.35
C PHE A 345 25.97 18.58 5.91
N PRO A 346 27.07 18.67 6.67
CA PRO A 346 28.27 19.39 6.24
C PRO A 346 28.74 18.93 4.85
N PRO A 347 29.22 19.85 3.99
CA PRO A 347 29.74 19.50 2.68
C PRO A 347 30.88 18.47 2.80
N ARG A 348 30.80 17.37 2.05
CA ARG A 348 31.89 16.39 1.97
C ARG A 348 33.00 16.88 1.05
N ALA A 349 34.24 16.48 1.35
CA ALA A 349 35.38 16.67 0.46
C ALA A 349 35.21 15.75 -0.77
N GLY A 350 34.68 16.31 -1.85
CA GLY A 350 34.25 15.57 -3.05
C GLY A 350 32.88 16.08 -3.45
N GLY A 351 32.85 17.01 -4.40
CA GLY A 351 31.68 17.80 -4.79
C GLY A 351 30.43 17.00 -5.21
N PRO A 352 29.32 17.68 -5.52
CA PRO A 352 28.01 17.04 -5.69
C PRO A 352 28.04 15.94 -6.76
N THR A 353 27.64 14.73 -6.38
CA THR A 353 27.83 13.47 -7.12
C THR A 353 26.75 13.12 -8.15
N ALA A 354 25.80 14.02 -8.48
CA ALA A 354 24.78 13.70 -9.48
C ALA A 354 24.09 14.92 -10.11
N THR A 355 24.28 15.11 -11.42
CA THR A 355 23.55 16.10 -12.23
C THR A 355 22.38 15.50 -13.02
N THR A 356 22.34 14.18 -13.19
CA THR A 356 21.32 13.52 -14.02
C THR A 356 20.00 13.35 -13.25
N LYS A 357 18.88 13.43 -13.99
CA LYS A 357 17.52 13.24 -13.44
C LYS A 357 17.37 11.85 -12.81
N GLU A 358 17.89 10.81 -13.45
CA GLU A 358 17.80 9.43 -12.98
C GLU A 358 18.49 9.22 -11.62
N ALA A 359 19.65 9.84 -11.40
CA ALA A 359 20.33 9.78 -10.11
C ALA A 359 19.59 10.55 -9.01
N LYS A 360 18.86 11.62 -9.36
CA LYS A 360 17.96 12.31 -8.41
C LYS A 360 16.75 11.44 -8.05
N ASP A 361 16.20 10.71 -9.02
CA ASP A 361 15.06 9.83 -8.78
C ASP A 361 15.45 8.60 -7.94
N ALA A 362 16.64 8.03 -8.17
CA ALA A 362 17.16 6.92 -7.36
C ALA A 362 17.28 7.25 -5.86
N LYS A 363 17.56 8.52 -5.53
CA LYS A 363 17.62 9.03 -4.15
C LYS A 363 16.27 9.05 -3.44
N LYS A 364 15.17 8.96 -4.17
CA LYS A 364 13.81 8.90 -3.61
C LYS A 364 13.36 7.46 -3.31
N VAL A 365 14.16 6.44 -3.61
CA VAL A 365 13.72 5.02 -3.54
C VAL A 365 14.00 4.40 -2.17
N PHE A 366 12.96 3.89 -1.52
CA PHE A 366 13.01 3.23 -0.21
C PHE A 366 12.17 1.95 -0.20
N LYS A 367 12.38 1.08 0.79
CA LYS A 367 11.50 -0.06 1.10
C LYS A 367 10.84 0.15 2.46
N ILE A 368 9.52 -0.04 2.56
CA ILE A 368 8.83 -0.03 3.86
C ILE A 368 9.12 -1.34 4.60
N LEU A 369 9.72 -1.28 5.78
CA LEU A 369 9.97 -2.43 6.66
C LEU A 369 8.69 -2.77 7.43
N ARG A 370 7.86 -3.64 6.87
CA ARG A 370 6.54 -3.96 7.42
C ARG A 370 6.62 -4.66 8.77
N GLU A 371 7.64 -5.48 8.96
CA GLU A 371 7.89 -6.22 10.19
C GLU A 371 8.25 -5.34 11.39
N LYS A 372 8.80 -4.14 11.13
CA LYS A 372 9.13 -3.16 12.18
C LYS A 372 8.06 -2.08 12.33
N SER A 373 7.31 -1.80 11.26
CA SER A 373 6.31 -0.73 11.21
C SER A 373 5.07 -1.02 12.05
N ARG A 374 4.53 0.02 12.68
CA ARG A 374 3.32 0.00 13.51
C ARG A 374 2.52 1.29 13.34
N PRO A 375 1.23 1.34 13.72
CA PRO A 375 0.46 2.58 13.61
C PRO A 375 1.16 3.75 14.32
N GLY A 376 1.39 4.85 13.59
CA GLY A 376 2.10 6.03 14.08
C GLY A 376 3.64 5.96 14.03
N GLU A 377 4.22 4.83 13.63
CA GLU A 377 5.66 4.67 13.44
C GLU A 377 5.97 3.77 12.24
N ILE A 378 6.46 4.36 11.15
CA ILE A 378 6.73 3.65 9.89
C ILE A 378 8.23 3.56 9.71
N TRP A 379 8.70 2.36 9.43
CA TRP A 379 10.11 2.10 9.18
C TRP A 379 10.34 1.99 7.69
N ILE A 380 11.35 2.71 7.19
CA ILE A 380 11.80 2.65 5.81
C ILE A 380 13.30 2.39 5.78
N ARG A 381 13.78 1.67 4.76
CA ARG A 381 15.21 1.57 4.46
C ARG A 381 15.53 2.09 3.08
N THR A 382 16.73 2.64 2.92
CA THR A 382 17.28 2.96 1.60
C THR A 382 17.39 1.70 0.74
N VAL A 383 17.11 1.86 -0.55
CA VAL A 383 17.41 0.82 -1.55
C VAL A 383 18.79 1.07 -2.11
N ASN A 384 19.68 0.09 -1.98
CA ASN A 384 21.05 0.21 -2.45
C ASN A 384 21.10 0.09 -3.98
N PRO A 385 22.06 0.76 -4.66
CA PRO A 385 22.23 0.62 -6.11
C PRO A 385 22.42 -0.83 -6.58
N LYS A 386 23.02 -1.67 -5.73
CA LYS A 386 23.21 -3.12 -5.99
C LYS A 386 21.92 -3.93 -6.04
N GLU A 387 20.81 -3.38 -5.54
CA GLU A 387 19.48 -4.02 -5.59
C GLU A 387 18.72 -3.68 -6.86
N ARG A 388 19.28 -2.81 -7.71
CA ARG A 388 18.74 -2.54 -9.04
C ARG A 388 19.01 -3.74 -9.95
N LEU A 389 18.00 -4.17 -10.69
CA LEU A 389 18.08 -5.36 -11.53
C LEU A 389 18.73 -5.09 -12.89
N PHE A 390 18.59 -3.87 -13.43
CA PHE A 390 19.03 -3.50 -14.78
C PHE A 390 19.60 -2.09 -14.85
#